data_AF-A0A1F5L8L8-F1
#
_entry.id   AF-A0A1F5L8L8-F1
#
_cell.length_a   1.000
_cell.length_b   1.000
_cell.length_c   1.000
_cell.angle_alpha   90.00
_cell.angle_beta   90.00
_cell.angle_gamma   90.00
#
_symmetry.space_group_name_H-M   'P 1'
#
loop_
_entity.id
_entity.type
_entity.pdbx_description
1 polymer ?
#
loop_
_entity_poly.entity_id
_entity_poly.type
_entity_poly.pdbx_seq_one_letter_code
_entity_poly.pdbx_strand_id
1 'polypeptide(L)'
;MATETQTLTQSWFDRARFIPPDAIFALTAQYLADTSPYKVNLGQGTYRDKNGSPWVLPSVNKSRELLSSQGLAHEYLPIVGLTEFRKEAARLALGDELFAKKQKQLATCQSLSGTGALHLAGLLLRACKTPLPKIYVPEPTWSNHHQVFSSLGFQCESFRYYSPETRDVDIDSYYATLKSAEPNSVVIIHACAHNPTGCDPSKEQWRELARLFKERQLFPLFDAAYLGFNSGNVDSDAFAIRWFIEKTGLEAGVCLSFAKNMGLYGERVGCFLLATNTEQAAVNTQSMLEMLQRSEVSNPPAYGAKIANTILSSTTLRQAWYDDLITMSDRIRSMRKALYDKLVATGAPGSWEHLIRQSGMFGFLGLSPSVVLRLREQYHIYMADNSRISIAGLNDGNVDDYTRKIVLGTETAFLDGRGNEESKTGITNRVIVAEAARNETEEGLEASIAGFQDNGRSRELLDALTRIVTTKEDTRLYLAKIDNRIAGNHCSCDYANTNWGSTWKPLSPESEVGVREIWNGQACGWRTRRQ
;
A
#
# COMPACT_ATOMS: atom_id res chain seq x y z
N MET A 1 -0.47 55.05 37.38
CA MET A 1 -0.68 53.66 36.91
C MET A 1 0.46 53.34 35.97
N ALA A 2 1.42 52.53 36.41
CA ALA A 2 2.54 52.13 35.57
C ALA A 2 2.05 51.07 34.59
N THR A 3 2.14 51.35 33.30
CA THR A 3 1.95 50.39 32.21
C THR A 3 3.12 49.42 32.25
N GLU A 4 2.89 48.20 32.74
CA GLU A 4 3.84 47.10 32.61
C GLU A 4 4.06 46.78 31.13
N THR A 5 5.19 47.23 30.59
CA THR A 5 5.75 46.66 29.36
C THR A 5 6.11 45.21 29.64
N GLN A 6 5.21 44.28 29.28
CA GLN A 6 5.55 42.87 29.16
C GLN A 6 6.62 42.74 28.06
N THR A 7 7.89 42.69 28.45
CA THR A 7 8.95 42.19 27.60
C THR A 7 8.61 40.72 27.29
N LEU A 8 8.04 40.47 26.11
CA LEU A 8 7.88 39.12 25.58
C LEU A 8 9.27 38.47 25.57
N THR A 9 9.50 37.54 26.48
CA THR A 9 10.73 36.76 26.50
C THR A 9 10.77 35.91 25.24
N GLN A 10 11.67 36.25 24.32
CA GLN A 10 11.86 35.51 23.07
C GLN A 10 12.27 34.07 23.39
N SER A 11 11.55 33.09 22.85
CA SER A 11 11.89 31.68 23.04
C SER A 11 13.06 31.30 22.15
N TRP A 12 13.98 30.50 22.68
CA TRP A 12 15.00 29.81 21.89
C TRP A 12 14.40 28.97 20.76
N PHE A 13 13.11 28.63 20.84
CA PHE A 13 12.40 27.79 19.89
C PHE A 13 11.38 28.55 19.03
N ASP A 14 11.39 29.89 19.00
CA ASP A 14 10.45 30.68 18.17
C ASP A 14 10.56 30.39 16.66
N ARG A 15 11.68 29.82 16.22
CA ARG A 15 11.89 29.39 14.82
C ARG A 15 11.52 27.93 14.56
N ALA A 16 11.07 27.19 15.57
CA ALA A 16 10.63 25.81 15.39
C ALA A 16 9.42 25.79 14.44
N ARG A 17 9.57 25.10 13.31
CA ARG A 17 8.48 24.96 12.35
C ARG A 17 7.53 23.87 12.84
N PHE A 18 6.23 24.17 12.83
CA PHE A 18 5.22 23.13 13.01
C PHE A 18 5.30 22.13 11.84
N ILE A 19 5.47 20.86 12.17
CA ILE A 19 5.47 19.76 11.21
C ILE A 19 4.17 18.98 11.39
N PRO A 20 3.32 18.87 10.35
CA PRO A 20 2.10 18.07 10.42
C PRO A 20 2.39 16.61 10.79
N PRO A 21 1.46 15.92 11.47
CA PRO A 21 1.61 14.49 11.76
C PRO A 21 1.78 13.64 10.50
N ASP A 22 2.54 12.54 10.59
CA ASP A 22 2.64 11.55 9.51
C ASP A 22 1.26 11.04 9.11
N ALA A 23 0.99 10.99 7.80
CA ALA A 23 -0.32 10.69 7.25
C ALA A 23 -0.88 9.33 7.71
N ILE A 24 -0.04 8.31 7.88
CA ILE A 24 -0.49 6.96 8.28
C ILE A 24 -0.82 6.91 9.77
N PHE A 25 -0.03 7.61 10.60
CA PHE A 25 -0.33 7.75 12.02
C PHE A 25 -1.59 8.61 12.25
N ALA A 26 -1.74 9.71 11.50
CA ALA A 26 -2.93 10.55 11.53
C ALA A 26 -4.18 9.76 11.12
N LEU A 27 -4.11 8.97 10.05
CA LEU A 27 -5.21 8.09 9.60
C LEU A 27 -5.60 7.08 10.68
N THR A 28 -4.61 6.50 11.38
CA THR A 28 -4.87 5.58 12.49
C THR A 28 -5.56 6.28 13.66
N ALA A 29 -5.15 7.51 13.99
CA ALA A 29 -5.82 8.31 15.02
C ALA A 29 -7.27 8.61 14.65
N GLN A 30 -7.56 8.96 13.39
CA GLN A 30 -8.93 9.17 12.89
C GLN A 30 -9.75 7.87 13.00
N TYR A 31 -9.20 6.73 12.59
CA TYR A 31 -9.86 5.43 12.75
C TYR A 31 -10.17 5.12 14.21
N LEU A 32 -9.26 5.40 15.14
CA LEU A 32 -9.50 5.14 16.57
C LEU A 32 -10.59 6.04 17.14
N ALA A 33 -10.68 7.30 16.69
CA ALA A 33 -11.68 8.27 17.12
C ALA A 33 -13.09 8.00 16.56
N ASP A 34 -13.21 7.31 15.42
CA ASP A 34 -14.50 6.95 14.84
C ASP A 34 -15.28 5.96 15.73
N THR A 35 -16.54 6.26 16.05
CA THR A 35 -17.40 5.44 16.90
C THR A 35 -18.25 4.44 16.12
N SER A 36 -18.20 4.46 14.78
CA SER A 36 -18.96 3.54 13.94
C SER A 36 -18.59 2.08 14.22
N PRO A 37 -19.57 1.18 14.42
CA PRO A 37 -19.30 -0.24 14.59
C PRO A 37 -18.86 -0.92 13.29
N TYR A 38 -18.93 -0.21 12.15
CA TYR A 38 -18.61 -0.72 10.82
C TYR A 38 -17.27 -0.19 10.28
N LYS A 39 -16.47 0.50 11.10
CA LYS A 39 -15.17 1.05 10.69
C LYS A 39 -14.15 -0.04 10.38
N VAL A 40 -13.36 0.15 9.34
CA VAL A 40 -12.31 -0.78 8.92
C VAL A 40 -10.99 -0.03 8.76
N ASN A 41 -9.93 -0.51 9.43
CA ASN A 41 -8.58 0.02 9.25
C ASN A 41 -7.80 -0.81 8.22
N LEU A 42 -7.63 -0.23 7.03
CA LEU A 42 -6.76 -0.73 5.98
C LEU A 42 -5.52 0.16 5.80
N GLY A 43 -5.30 1.13 6.67
CA GLY A 43 -4.15 2.03 6.60
C GLY A 43 -2.89 1.41 7.20
N GLN A 44 -3.00 0.81 8.39
CA GLN A 44 -1.84 0.40 9.17
C GLN A 44 -1.17 -0.87 8.60
N GLY A 45 0.15 -0.78 8.40
CA GLY A 45 1.00 -1.86 7.89
C GLY A 45 1.44 -2.87 8.95
N THR A 46 0.47 -3.58 9.54
CA THR A 46 0.71 -4.62 10.55
C THR A 46 -0.17 -5.83 10.27
N TYR A 47 0.40 -7.03 10.34
CA TYR A 47 -0.33 -8.28 10.14
C TYR A 47 -1.44 -8.47 11.19
N ARG A 48 -2.53 -9.13 10.77
CA ARG A 48 -3.65 -9.54 11.60
C ARG A 48 -4.02 -10.99 11.30
N ASP A 49 -4.58 -11.69 12.28
CA ASP A 49 -5.15 -13.01 12.10
C ASP A 49 -6.48 -12.96 11.33
N LYS A 50 -7.13 -14.12 11.18
CA LYS A 50 -8.44 -14.27 10.52
C LYS A 50 -9.58 -13.51 11.21
N ASN A 51 -9.40 -13.09 12.46
CA ASN A 51 -10.40 -12.33 13.22
C ASN A 51 -10.08 -10.83 13.23
N GLY A 52 -9.06 -10.38 12.46
CA GLY A 52 -8.63 -8.98 12.46
C GLY A 52 -7.85 -8.57 13.71
N SER A 53 -7.39 -9.51 14.53
CA SER A 53 -6.63 -9.26 15.77
C SER A 53 -5.11 -9.34 15.55
N PRO A 54 -4.27 -8.67 16.35
CA PRO A 54 -2.83 -8.87 16.32
C PRO A 54 -2.48 -10.35 16.48
N TRP A 55 -1.61 -10.86 15.61
CA TRP A 55 -1.18 -12.26 15.65
C TRP A 55 0.26 -12.35 16.13
N VAL A 56 0.46 -12.95 17.32
CA VAL A 56 1.80 -13.28 17.81
C VAL A 56 2.18 -14.65 17.27
N LEU A 57 3.30 -14.69 16.56
CA LEU A 57 3.78 -15.91 15.91
C LEU A 57 4.02 -17.02 16.95
N PRO A 58 3.54 -18.26 16.72
CA PRO A 58 3.85 -19.42 17.53
C PRO A 58 5.34 -19.61 17.81
N SER A 59 6.21 -19.42 16.81
CA SER A 59 7.68 -19.48 16.97
C SER A 59 8.22 -18.42 17.95
N VAL A 60 7.65 -17.21 17.91
CA VAL A 60 7.99 -16.10 18.80
C VAL A 60 7.54 -16.38 20.23
N ASN A 61 6.33 -16.89 20.44
CA ASN A 61 5.87 -17.28 21.77
C ASN A 61 6.77 -18.37 22.38
N LYS A 62 7.08 -19.42 21.62
CA LYS A 62 8.01 -20.48 22.07
C LYS A 62 9.39 -19.93 22.42
N SER A 63 9.91 -19.00 21.62
CA SER A 63 11.18 -18.33 21.92
C SER A 63 11.11 -17.52 23.21
N ARG A 64 10.01 -16.80 23.47
CA ARG A 64 9.82 -16.03 24.71
C ARG A 64 9.74 -16.93 25.95
N GLU A 65 9.04 -18.06 25.85
CA GLU A 65 8.94 -19.06 26.91
C GLU A 65 10.33 -19.64 27.23
N LEU A 66 11.09 -20.02 26.20
CA LEU A 66 12.44 -20.54 26.37
C LEU A 66 13.35 -19.50 27.06
N LEU A 67 13.36 -18.26 26.59
CA LEU A 67 14.14 -17.18 27.20
C LEU A 67 13.76 -16.91 28.66
N SER A 68 12.46 -16.97 28.98
CA SER A 68 11.98 -16.80 30.34
C SER A 68 12.44 -17.93 31.25
N SER A 69 12.43 -19.17 30.75
CA SER A 69 12.90 -20.35 31.50
C SER A 69 14.41 -20.36 31.79
N GLN A 70 15.20 -19.65 30.98
CA GLN A 70 16.66 -19.57 31.10
C GLN A 70 17.16 -18.46 32.05
N GLY A 71 16.26 -17.65 32.63
CA GLY A 71 16.62 -16.52 33.48
C GLY A 71 17.07 -15.30 32.67
N LEU A 72 16.10 -14.53 32.17
CA LEU A 72 16.38 -13.35 31.36
C LEU A 72 17.10 -12.26 32.18
N ALA A 73 18.36 -11.98 31.82
CA ALA A 73 19.11 -10.82 32.32
C ALA A 73 18.92 -9.59 31.43
N HIS A 74 18.94 -8.40 32.04
CA HIS A 74 18.72 -7.10 31.38
C HIS A 74 19.99 -6.24 31.25
N GLU A 75 21.16 -6.89 31.25
CA GLU A 75 22.44 -6.22 31.03
C GLU A 75 22.54 -5.58 29.64
N TYR A 76 23.40 -4.57 29.54
CA TYR A 76 23.73 -3.92 28.27
C TYR A 76 24.31 -4.92 27.25
N LEU A 77 23.96 -4.72 25.99
CA LEU A 77 24.63 -5.40 24.88
C LEU A 77 25.94 -4.69 24.50
N PRO A 78 26.82 -5.34 23.72
CA PRO A 78 27.87 -4.65 22.99
C PRO A 78 27.31 -3.48 22.17
N ILE A 79 28.13 -2.48 21.84
CA ILE A 79 27.71 -1.25 21.14
C ILE A 79 26.93 -1.58 19.85
N VAL A 80 27.46 -2.49 19.04
CA VAL A 80 26.82 -2.93 17.79
C VAL A 80 25.71 -3.96 17.99
N GLY A 81 25.41 -4.32 19.24
CA GLY A 81 24.36 -5.26 19.63
C GLY A 81 24.81 -6.71 19.72
N LEU A 82 23.82 -7.60 19.85
CA LEU A 82 24.02 -9.02 20.15
C LEU A 82 24.75 -9.73 18.99
N THR A 83 25.94 -10.26 19.28
CA THR A 83 26.84 -10.84 18.26
C THR A 83 26.20 -11.97 17.46
N GLU A 84 25.60 -12.96 18.13
CA GLU A 84 24.97 -14.09 17.45
C GLU A 84 23.76 -13.65 16.62
N PHE A 85 22.97 -12.68 17.10
CA PHE A 85 21.85 -12.13 16.32
C PHE A 85 22.33 -11.49 15.03
N ARG A 86 23.37 -10.66 15.08
CA ARG A 86 23.92 -10.01 13.88
C ARG A 86 24.43 -11.01 12.87
N LYS A 87 25.13 -12.05 13.35
CA LYS A 87 25.63 -13.16 12.52
C LYS A 87 24.47 -13.88 11.82
N GLU A 88 23.43 -14.26 12.56
CA GLU A 88 22.27 -14.95 12.01
C GLU A 88 21.41 -14.06 11.10
N ALA A 89 21.31 -12.76 11.37
CA ALA A 89 20.64 -11.80 10.49
C ALA A 89 21.40 -11.64 9.15
N ALA A 90 22.73 -11.55 9.19
CA ALA A 90 23.55 -11.51 7.98
C ALA A 90 23.44 -12.82 7.18
N ARG A 91 23.48 -13.97 7.87
CA ARG A 91 23.28 -15.30 7.25
C ARG A 91 21.90 -15.43 6.62
N LEU A 92 20.85 -14.91 7.26
CA LEU A 92 19.49 -14.90 6.70
C LEU A 92 19.42 -14.14 5.37
N ALA A 93 20.01 -12.94 5.31
CA ALA A 93 19.99 -12.10 4.12
C ALA A 93 20.80 -12.69 2.96
N LEU A 94 22.00 -13.20 3.26
CA LEU A 94 22.93 -13.69 2.22
C LEU A 94 22.69 -15.16 1.85
N GLY A 95 22.07 -15.95 2.72
CA GLY A 95 22.05 -17.40 2.61
C GLY A 95 23.39 -18.03 3.01
N ASP A 96 23.37 -19.32 3.29
CA ASP A 96 24.50 -20.04 3.90
C ASP A 96 25.79 -19.97 3.07
N GLU A 97 25.68 -20.22 1.77
CA GLU A 97 26.84 -20.29 0.88
C GLU A 97 27.52 -18.93 0.72
N LEU A 98 26.74 -17.88 0.42
CA LEU A 98 27.29 -16.53 0.24
C LEU A 98 27.79 -15.96 1.56
N PHE A 99 27.09 -16.21 2.68
CA PHE A 99 27.55 -15.82 4.00
C PHE A 99 28.90 -16.45 4.34
N ALA A 100 29.07 -17.76 4.10
CA ALA A 100 30.34 -18.44 4.33
C ALA A 100 31.51 -17.82 3.56
N LYS A 101 31.27 -17.42 2.29
CA LYS A 101 32.25 -16.73 1.43
C LYS A 101 32.54 -15.29 1.88
N LYS A 102 31.53 -14.58 2.39
CA LYS A 102 31.60 -13.13 2.62
C LYS A 102 31.79 -12.71 4.08
N GLN A 103 31.62 -13.59 5.07
CA GLN A 103 31.58 -13.20 6.50
C GLN A 103 32.74 -12.32 7.00
N LYS A 104 33.95 -12.44 6.45
CA LYS A 104 35.10 -11.58 6.79
C LYS A 104 35.06 -10.19 6.14
N GLN A 105 34.25 -10.04 5.10
CA GLN A 105 34.04 -8.81 4.32
C GLN A 105 32.72 -8.12 4.71
N LEU A 106 32.14 -8.46 5.87
CA LEU A 106 30.89 -7.87 6.35
C LEU A 106 31.15 -6.96 7.54
N ALA A 107 30.54 -5.78 7.51
CA ALA A 107 30.31 -4.97 8.70
C ALA A 107 28.83 -5.08 9.09
N THR A 108 28.53 -5.28 10.38
CA THR A 108 27.16 -5.49 10.85
C THR A 108 26.87 -4.72 12.13
N CYS A 109 25.66 -4.18 12.23
CA CYS A 109 25.19 -3.48 13.43
C CYS A 109 23.70 -3.74 13.64
N GLN A 110 23.33 -4.23 14.82
CA GLN A 110 21.92 -4.33 15.21
C GLN A 110 21.35 -2.90 15.29
N SER A 111 20.17 -2.72 14.72
CA SER A 111 19.54 -1.41 14.56
C SER A 111 18.15 -1.38 15.19
N LEU A 112 17.61 -0.16 15.36
CA LEU A 112 16.21 0.06 15.73
C LEU A 112 15.29 -0.23 14.54
N SER A 113 15.14 -1.52 14.23
CA SER A 113 14.41 -2.02 13.06
C SER A 113 14.99 -1.50 11.74
N GLY A 114 14.19 -1.56 10.66
CA GLY A 114 14.58 -1.12 9.32
C GLY A 114 14.81 0.40 9.26
N THR A 115 13.99 1.20 9.94
CA THR A 115 14.17 2.66 10.04
C THR A 115 15.55 3.02 10.61
N GLY A 116 15.92 2.40 11.73
CA GLY A 116 17.25 2.61 12.33
C GLY A 116 18.39 2.10 11.45
N ALA A 117 18.17 1.03 10.68
CA ALA A 117 19.18 0.52 9.74
C ALA A 117 19.42 1.50 8.58
N LEU A 118 18.35 2.09 8.02
CA LEU A 118 18.45 3.10 6.97
C LEU A 118 19.13 4.37 7.47
N HIS A 119 18.78 4.82 8.67
CA HIS A 119 19.41 5.99 9.30
C HIS A 119 20.90 5.74 9.55
N LEU A 120 21.26 4.57 10.09
CA LEU A 120 22.66 4.20 10.31
C LEU A 120 23.46 4.10 9.00
N ALA A 121 22.84 3.58 7.93
CA ALA A 121 23.44 3.60 6.60
C ALA A 121 23.70 5.03 6.11
N GLY A 122 22.74 5.95 6.28
CA GLY A 122 22.90 7.37 5.98
C GLY A 122 24.02 8.03 6.79
N LEU A 123 24.09 7.77 8.10
CA LEU A 123 25.16 8.26 8.97
C LEU A 123 26.54 7.78 8.51
N LEU A 124 26.65 6.49 8.16
CA LEU A 124 27.89 5.91 7.65
C LEU A 124 28.30 6.55 6.31
N LEU A 125 27.37 6.66 5.36
CA LEU A 125 27.61 7.32 4.07
C LEU A 125 28.10 8.75 4.28
N ARG A 126 27.47 9.51 5.17
CA ARG A 126 27.85 10.89 5.52
C ARG A 126 29.25 10.98 6.14
N ALA A 127 29.62 10.00 6.97
CA ALA A 127 30.93 9.96 7.60
C ALA A 127 32.05 9.56 6.62
N CYS A 128 31.73 8.81 5.56
CA CYS A 128 32.71 8.23 4.64
C CYS A 128 32.82 8.92 3.28
N LYS A 129 31.86 9.79 2.90
CA LYS A 129 31.81 10.39 1.57
C LYS A 129 31.74 11.91 1.64
N THR A 130 32.63 12.56 0.89
CA THR A 130 32.59 14.01 0.61
C THR A 130 32.97 14.25 -0.86
N PRO A 131 32.14 14.94 -1.67
CA PRO A 131 30.79 15.42 -1.34
C PRO A 131 29.81 14.27 -1.04
N LEU A 132 28.65 14.59 -0.44
CA LEU A 132 27.61 13.60 -0.19
C LEU A 132 27.06 13.07 -1.53
N PRO A 133 26.88 11.74 -1.67
CA PRO A 133 26.25 11.17 -2.86
C PRO A 133 24.78 11.56 -2.97
N LYS A 134 24.24 11.59 -4.19
CA LYS A 134 22.79 11.67 -4.42
C LYS A 134 22.13 10.37 -3.98
N ILE A 135 20.92 10.47 -3.43
CA ILE A 135 20.08 9.32 -3.06
C ILE A 135 18.91 9.25 -4.03
N TYR A 136 18.87 8.22 -4.86
CA TYR A 136 17.74 7.95 -5.75
C TYR A 136 16.68 7.13 -5.02
N VAL A 137 15.45 7.63 -5.02
CA VAL A 137 14.32 7.06 -4.28
C VAL A 137 13.20 6.72 -5.28
N PRO A 138 12.64 5.51 -5.28
CA PRO A 138 11.52 5.19 -6.16
C PRO A 138 10.29 6.03 -5.80
N GLU A 139 9.44 6.33 -6.78
CA GLU A 139 8.17 7.04 -6.62
C GLU A 139 7.02 6.22 -7.23
N PRO A 140 6.00 5.86 -6.44
CA PRO A 140 5.88 6.09 -5.00
C PRO A 140 6.80 5.18 -4.18
N THR A 141 7.01 5.50 -2.90
CA THR A 141 7.72 4.62 -1.95
C THR A 141 7.17 4.72 -0.52
N TRP A 142 7.83 4.07 0.45
CA TRP A 142 7.60 4.34 1.85
C TRP A 142 8.02 5.77 2.18
N SER A 143 7.06 6.60 2.57
CA SER A 143 7.19 8.07 2.75
C SER A 143 8.43 8.48 3.54
N ASN A 144 8.83 7.70 4.54
CA ASN A 144 9.93 8.04 5.43
C ASN A 144 11.33 7.87 4.79
N HIS A 145 11.46 7.28 3.59
CA HIS A 145 12.74 7.24 2.87
C HIS A 145 13.31 8.64 2.66
N HIS A 146 12.49 9.57 2.14
CA HIS A 146 12.93 10.95 1.94
C HIS A 146 13.34 11.61 3.24
N GLN A 147 12.55 11.45 4.30
CA GLN A 147 12.80 12.09 5.59
C GLN A 147 14.10 11.59 6.24
N VAL A 148 14.39 10.29 6.19
CA VAL A 148 15.61 9.70 6.78
C VAL A 148 16.88 10.26 6.14
N PHE A 149 16.91 10.39 4.82
CA PHE A 149 18.13 10.85 4.13
C PHE A 149 18.23 12.38 4.05
N SER A 150 17.12 13.09 3.82
CA SER A 150 17.15 14.56 3.78
C SER A 150 17.48 15.20 5.14
N SER A 151 17.07 14.58 6.26
CA SER A 151 17.44 15.05 7.60
C SER A 151 18.95 14.98 7.86
N LEU A 152 19.65 14.09 7.15
CA LEU A 152 21.10 13.92 7.18
C LEU A 152 21.82 14.77 6.11
N GLY A 153 21.09 15.63 5.39
CA GLY A 153 21.63 16.58 4.42
C GLY A 153 21.89 16.01 3.03
N PHE A 154 21.40 14.81 2.72
CA PHE A 154 21.50 14.23 1.38
C PHE A 154 20.51 14.89 0.40
N GLN A 155 20.93 15.03 -0.85
CA GLN A 155 20.02 15.36 -1.96
C GLN A 155 19.30 14.08 -2.39
N CYS A 156 17.97 14.06 -2.21
CA CYS A 156 17.12 12.95 -2.62
C CYS A 156 16.45 13.24 -3.97
N GLU A 157 16.67 12.38 -4.95
CA GLU A 157 16.08 12.43 -6.29
C GLU A 157 15.02 11.33 -6.43
N SER A 158 13.78 11.70 -6.70
CA SER A 158 12.71 10.72 -6.97
C SER A 158 12.79 10.22 -8.41
N PHE A 159 12.52 8.94 -8.63
CA PHE A 159 12.34 8.40 -9.98
C PHE A 159 11.08 7.57 -10.10
N ARG A 160 10.47 7.57 -11.28
CA ARG A 160 9.24 6.83 -11.52
C ARG A 160 9.48 5.32 -11.41
N TYR A 161 8.81 4.69 -10.47
CA TYR A 161 8.85 3.24 -10.24
C TYR A 161 7.57 2.55 -10.71
N TYR A 162 6.44 3.23 -10.66
CA TYR A 162 5.12 2.66 -10.96
C TYR A 162 4.46 3.39 -12.14
N SER A 163 3.84 2.63 -13.04
CA SER A 163 2.97 3.18 -14.09
C SER A 163 1.51 3.04 -13.68
N PRO A 164 0.77 4.16 -13.47
CA PRO A 164 -0.67 4.11 -13.24
C PRO A 164 -1.45 3.50 -14.42
N GLU A 165 -0.90 3.61 -15.63
CA GLU A 165 -1.50 3.10 -16.86
C GLU A 165 -1.45 1.57 -16.91
N THR A 166 -0.28 0.97 -16.67
CA THR A 166 -0.11 -0.51 -16.68
C THR A 166 -0.43 -1.15 -15.33
N ARG A 167 -0.46 -0.33 -14.27
CA ARG A 167 -0.57 -0.71 -12.86
C ARG A 167 0.53 -1.68 -12.42
N ASP A 168 1.72 -1.48 -12.96
CA ASP A 168 2.90 -2.32 -12.72
C ASP A 168 4.18 -1.48 -12.58
N VAL A 169 5.32 -2.15 -12.38
CA VAL A 169 6.64 -1.52 -12.39
C VAL A 169 6.88 -0.86 -13.75
N ASP A 170 7.17 0.44 -13.72
CA ASP A 170 7.67 1.19 -14.88
C ASP A 170 9.17 0.91 -15.05
N ILE A 171 9.46 -0.29 -15.58
CA ILE A 171 10.83 -0.79 -15.66
C ILE A 171 11.71 0.05 -16.60
N ASP A 172 11.11 0.62 -17.65
CA ASP A 172 11.83 1.46 -18.60
C ASP A 172 12.28 2.76 -17.96
N SER A 173 11.42 3.40 -17.16
CA SER A 173 11.79 4.57 -16.36
C SER A 173 12.87 4.24 -15.33
N TYR A 174 12.80 3.04 -14.71
CA TYR A 174 13.83 2.59 -13.79
C TYR A 174 15.18 2.45 -14.51
N TYR A 175 15.22 1.78 -15.66
CA TYR A 175 16.44 1.66 -16.47
C TYR A 175 16.98 3.01 -16.95
N ALA A 176 16.11 3.91 -17.41
CA ALA A 176 16.51 5.25 -17.86
C ALA A 176 17.13 6.07 -16.71
N THR A 177 16.55 5.96 -15.51
CA THR A 177 17.10 6.60 -14.30
C THR A 177 18.48 6.05 -13.99
N LEU A 178 18.65 4.71 -13.95
CA LEU A 178 19.95 4.13 -13.65
C LEU A 178 21.00 4.48 -14.71
N LYS A 179 20.63 4.63 -15.98
CA LYS A 179 21.53 5.03 -17.09
C LYS A 179 21.91 6.50 -17.08
N SER A 180 21.14 7.36 -16.42
CA SER A 180 21.41 8.80 -16.30
C SER A 180 22.01 9.19 -14.96
N ALA A 181 21.82 8.37 -13.91
CA ALA A 181 22.33 8.63 -12.57
C ALA A 181 23.84 8.84 -12.54
N GLU A 182 24.32 9.75 -11.69
CA GLU A 182 25.75 10.03 -11.55
C GLU A 182 26.47 8.85 -10.87
N PRO A 183 27.69 8.49 -11.30
CA PRO A 183 28.51 7.51 -10.60
C PRO A 183 28.68 7.83 -9.11
N ASN A 184 28.78 6.81 -8.27
CA ASN A 184 28.81 6.89 -6.80
C ASN A 184 27.50 7.36 -6.14
N SER A 185 26.41 7.53 -6.89
CA SER A 185 25.09 7.73 -6.29
C SER A 185 24.59 6.46 -5.60
N VAL A 186 23.76 6.64 -4.58
CA VAL A 186 23.08 5.55 -3.87
C VAL A 186 21.67 5.42 -4.42
N VAL A 187 21.19 4.19 -4.58
CA VAL A 187 19.80 3.94 -4.97
C VAL A 187 19.14 3.08 -3.89
N ILE A 188 18.00 3.53 -3.38
CA ILE A 188 17.20 2.76 -2.43
C ILE A 188 16.42 1.69 -3.19
N ILE A 189 16.58 0.43 -2.78
CA ILE A 189 15.97 -0.72 -3.43
C ILE A 189 15.10 -1.46 -2.41
N HIS A 190 13.83 -1.69 -2.73
CA HIS A 190 13.01 -2.61 -1.94
C HIS A 190 13.40 -4.03 -2.35
N ALA A 191 13.87 -4.85 -1.41
CA ALA A 191 14.36 -6.19 -1.74
C ALA A 191 13.27 -7.10 -2.33
N CYS A 192 12.04 -6.93 -1.84
CA CYS A 192 10.79 -7.55 -2.30
C CYS A 192 9.60 -6.85 -1.64
N ALA A 193 8.38 -7.15 -2.10
CA ALA A 193 7.13 -6.59 -1.59
C ALA A 193 7.17 -5.06 -1.49
N HIS A 194 7.45 -4.40 -2.61
CA HIS A 194 7.59 -2.96 -2.69
C HIS A 194 6.47 -2.22 -1.95
N ASN A 195 6.84 -1.34 -1.01
CA ASN A 195 5.88 -0.49 -0.31
C ASN A 195 5.84 0.88 -0.98
N PRO A 196 4.71 1.32 -1.56
CA PRO A 196 3.34 0.86 -1.28
C PRO A 196 2.70 -0.06 -2.33
N THR A 197 3.33 -0.28 -3.48
CA THR A 197 2.61 -0.80 -4.66
C THR A 197 2.37 -2.30 -4.64
N GLY A 198 3.23 -3.07 -3.97
CA GLY A 198 3.28 -4.54 -4.07
C GLY A 198 3.83 -5.04 -5.40
N CYS A 199 4.31 -4.18 -6.30
CA CYS A 199 4.88 -4.59 -7.58
C CYS A 199 6.40 -4.71 -7.46
N ASP A 200 6.96 -5.86 -7.82
CA ASP A 200 8.40 -6.13 -7.78
C ASP A 200 8.92 -6.46 -9.19
N PRO A 201 10.16 -6.07 -9.55
CA PRO A 201 10.78 -6.52 -10.79
C PRO A 201 10.88 -8.04 -10.85
N SER A 202 10.76 -8.59 -12.06
CA SER A 202 11.02 -10.01 -12.32
C SER A 202 12.50 -10.35 -12.06
N LYS A 203 12.82 -11.65 -11.97
CA LYS A 203 14.22 -12.09 -11.81
C LYS A 203 15.09 -11.60 -12.97
N GLU A 204 14.57 -11.63 -14.19
CA GLU A 204 15.25 -11.16 -15.40
C GLU A 204 15.49 -9.65 -15.33
N GLN A 205 14.49 -8.88 -14.88
CA GLN A 205 14.63 -7.45 -14.68
C GLN A 205 15.65 -7.12 -13.59
N TRP A 206 15.66 -7.85 -12.47
CA TRP A 206 16.66 -7.70 -11.42
C TRP A 206 18.09 -7.96 -11.91
N ARG A 207 18.28 -8.94 -12.79
CA ARG A 207 19.60 -9.22 -13.39
C ARG A 207 20.09 -8.03 -14.21
N GLU A 208 19.21 -7.42 -15.00
CA GLU A 208 19.55 -6.25 -15.79
C GLU A 208 19.77 -5.01 -14.92
N LEU A 209 18.97 -4.80 -13.87
CA LEU A 209 19.22 -3.75 -12.88
C LEU A 209 20.62 -3.95 -12.27
N ALA A 210 20.98 -5.15 -11.80
CA ALA A 210 22.29 -5.43 -11.23
C ALA A 210 23.44 -5.12 -12.20
N ARG A 211 23.25 -5.42 -13.50
CA ARG A 211 24.21 -5.08 -14.56
C ARG A 211 24.41 -3.57 -14.66
N LEU A 212 23.32 -2.80 -14.68
CA LEU A 212 23.36 -1.33 -14.75
C LEU A 212 24.00 -0.71 -13.51
N PHE A 213 23.72 -1.22 -12.30
CA PHE A 213 24.37 -0.75 -11.08
C PHE A 213 25.89 -0.86 -11.16
N LYS A 214 26.39 -2.01 -11.65
CA LYS A 214 27.82 -2.24 -11.84
C LYS A 214 28.41 -1.34 -12.93
N GLU A 215 27.76 -1.24 -14.09
CA GLU A 215 28.22 -0.41 -15.22
C GLU A 215 28.31 1.07 -14.82
N ARG A 216 27.31 1.56 -14.08
CA ARG A 216 27.18 2.97 -13.70
C ARG A 216 27.81 3.29 -12.35
N GLN A 217 28.50 2.34 -11.72
CA GLN A 217 29.18 2.50 -10.42
C GLN A 217 28.23 3.05 -9.34
N LEU A 218 27.00 2.52 -9.31
CA LEU A 218 25.97 2.91 -8.34
C LEU A 218 26.04 2.00 -7.11
N PHE A 219 25.71 2.55 -5.94
CA PHE A 219 25.68 1.80 -4.69
C PHE A 219 24.24 1.34 -4.36
N PRO A 220 23.95 0.03 -4.34
CA PRO A 220 22.66 -0.48 -3.94
C PRO A 220 22.51 -0.46 -2.42
N LEU A 221 21.45 0.22 -1.94
CA LEU A 221 21.02 0.17 -0.54
C LEU A 221 19.65 -0.51 -0.45
N PHE A 222 19.64 -1.77 -0.03
CA PHE A 222 18.43 -2.58 0.08
C PHE A 222 17.66 -2.29 1.37
N ASP A 223 16.41 -1.86 1.26
CA ASP A 223 15.42 -1.98 2.34
C ASP A 223 14.77 -3.36 2.26
N ALA A 224 15.02 -4.18 3.29
CA ALA A 224 14.64 -5.59 3.36
C ALA A 224 13.72 -5.84 4.57
N ALA A 225 12.53 -5.23 4.54
CA ALA A 225 11.55 -5.31 5.63
C ALA A 225 10.62 -6.52 5.60
N TYR A 226 10.55 -7.25 4.48
CA TYR A 226 9.53 -8.28 4.20
C TYR A 226 10.10 -9.66 3.85
N LEU A 227 11.39 -9.92 4.09
CA LEU A 227 12.00 -11.22 3.75
C LEU A 227 11.26 -12.38 4.41
N GLY A 228 10.79 -13.33 3.60
CA GLY A 228 9.98 -14.47 3.97
C GLY A 228 8.49 -14.17 4.12
N PHE A 229 8.13 -12.93 4.48
CA PHE A 229 6.73 -12.51 4.63
C PHE A 229 6.02 -12.37 3.28
N ASN A 230 6.76 -12.06 2.22
CA ASN A 230 6.18 -11.85 0.90
C ASN A 230 5.77 -13.16 0.23
N SER A 231 6.73 -14.06 0.00
CA SER A 231 6.49 -15.31 -0.73
C SER A 231 6.21 -16.51 0.19
N GLY A 232 6.46 -16.39 1.49
CA GLY A 232 6.58 -17.53 2.41
C GLY A 232 7.97 -18.16 2.41
N ASN A 233 8.91 -17.64 1.62
CA ASN A 233 10.25 -18.18 1.46
C ASN A 233 11.31 -17.08 1.46
N VAL A 234 12.18 -17.12 2.47
CA VAL A 234 13.22 -16.09 2.66
C VAL A 234 14.19 -16.03 1.47
N ASP A 235 14.58 -17.17 0.91
CA ASP A 235 15.57 -17.22 -0.17
C ASP A 235 15.04 -16.61 -1.48
N SER A 236 13.76 -16.83 -1.77
CA SER A 236 13.07 -16.23 -2.90
C SER A 236 12.97 -14.72 -2.74
N ASP A 237 12.64 -14.25 -1.54
CA ASP A 237 12.51 -12.84 -1.21
C ASP A 237 13.86 -12.10 -1.14
N ALA A 238 14.95 -12.82 -0.86
CA ALA A 238 16.32 -12.29 -0.82
C ALA A 238 17.07 -12.38 -2.17
N PHE A 239 16.40 -12.80 -3.24
CA PHE A 239 17.02 -13.03 -4.56
C PHE A 239 17.83 -11.83 -5.05
N ALA A 240 17.25 -10.62 -5.02
CA ALA A 240 17.90 -9.42 -5.52
C ALA A 240 19.21 -9.10 -4.76
N ILE A 241 19.16 -9.15 -3.42
CA ILE A 241 20.33 -8.92 -2.55
C ILE A 241 21.48 -9.86 -2.93
N ARG A 242 21.18 -11.16 -2.98
CA ARG A 242 22.18 -12.21 -3.22
C ARG A 242 22.73 -12.13 -4.63
N TRP A 243 21.87 -11.86 -5.62
CA TRP A 243 22.28 -11.72 -7.01
C TRP A 243 23.24 -10.55 -7.20
N PHE A 244 22.91 -9.37 -6.65
CA PHE A 244 23.75 -8.18 -6.75
C PHE A 244 25.13 -8.45 -6.14
N ILE A 245 25.20 -8.99 -4.93
CA ILE A 245 26.48 -9.23 -4.25
C ILE A 245 27.28 -10.35 -4.93
N GLU A 246 26.66 -11.51 -5.16
CA GLU A 246 27.40 -12.69 -5.62
C GLU A 246 27.77 -12.61 -7.10
N LYS A 247 26.82 -12.26 -7.97
CA LYS A 247 27.03 -12.38 -9.42
C LYS A 247 27.73 -11.17 -10.02
N THR A 248 27.59 -10.00 -9.41
CA THR A 248 28.21 -8.78 -9.93
C THR A 248 29.45 -8.36 -9.13
N GLY A 249 29.60 -8.82 -7.88
CA GLY A 249 30.68 -8.41 -6.99
C GLY A 249 30.53 -6.99 -6.46
N LEU A 250 29.32 -6.42 -6.49
CA LEU A 250 29.02 -5.11 -5.93
C LEU A 250 29.13 -5.13 -4.40
N GLU A 251 29.64 -4.04 -3.84
CA GLU A 251 29.39 -3.69 -2.44
C GLU A 251 27.92 -3.29 -2.29
N ALA A 252 27.29 -3.65 -1.17
CA ALA A 252 25.87 -3.40 -0.96
C ALA A 252 25.55 -3.19 0.52
N GLY A 253 24.69 -2.21 0.80
CA GLY A 253 24.07 -2.05 2.11
C GLY A 253 22.74 -2.80 2.16
N VAL A 254 22.44 -3.47 3.28
CA VAL A 254 21.17 -4.17 3.50
C VAL A 254 20.61 -3.77 4.86
N CYS A 255 19.42 -3.18 4.84
CA CYS A 255 18.68 -2.70 6.00
C CYS A 255 17.57 -3.69 6.33
N LEU A 256 17.82 -4.61 7.27
CA LEU A 256 16.88 -5.66 7.66
C LEU A 256 15.93 -5.17 8.74
N SER A 257 14.65 -5.55 8.61
CA SER A 257 13.63 -5.37 9.65
C SER A 257 12.98 -6.70 10.00
N PHE A 258 12.86 -6.98 11.31
CA PHE A 258 12.12 -8.13 11.83
C PHE A 258 10.71 -7.78 12.29
N ALA A 259 10.25 -6.56 12.00
CA ALA A 259 8.94 -6.09 12.45
C ALA A 259 7.79 -6.91 11.86
N LYS A 260 7.89 -7.33 10.59
CA LYS A 260 6.79 -8.00 9.86
C LYS A 260 6.98 -9.50 9.86
N ASN A 261 8.16 -9.97 9.44
CA ASN A 261 8.43 -11.40 9.30
C ASN A 261 8.47 -12.14 10.65
N MET A 262 8.75 -11.48 11.77
CA MET A 262 8.63 -12.05 13.13
C MET A 262 7.53 -11.39 13.97
N GLY A 263 6.75 -10.45 13.41
CA GLY A 263 5.75 -9.72 14.18
C GLY A 263 6.31 -8.86 15.33
N LEU A 264 7.62 -8.59 15.35
CA LEU A 264 8.31 -7.83 16.41
C LEU A 264 8.24 -6.31 16.16
N TYR A 265 7.04 -5.81 15.86
CA TYR A 265 6.81 -4.42 15.45
C TYR A 265 7.33 -3.42 16.50
N GLY A 266 6.85 -3.56 17.73
CA GLY A 266 7.14 -2.67 18.86
C GLY A 266 8.52 -2.88 19.48
N GLU A 267 9.11 -4.07 19.30
CA GLU A 267 10.42 -4.43 19.86
C GLU A 267 11.59 -3.79 19.10
N ARG A 268 11.30 -3.18 17.93
CA ARG A 268 12.25 -2.43 17.11
C ARG A 268 13.50 -3.23 16.74
N VAL A 269 13.33 -4.47 16.28
CA VAL A 269 14.43 -5.37 15.92
C VAL A 269 14.80 -5.24 14.45
N GLY A 270 16.07 -4.98 14.17
CA GLY A 270 16.64 -4.88 12.83
C GLY A 270 18.15 -5.05 12.83
N CYS A 271 18.75 -5.08 11.63
CA CYS A 271 20.18 -5.15 11.45
C CYS A 271 20.58 -4.41 10.17
N PHE A 272 21.61 -3.57 10.25
CA PHE A 272 22.33 -3.07 9.09
C PHE A 272 23.50 -4.00 8.79
N LEU A 273 23.62 -4.38 7.52
CA LEU A 273 24.70 -5.18 6.96
C LEU A 273 25.34 -4.39 5.82
N LEU A 274 26.66 -4.26 5.81
CA LEU A 274 27.41 -3.80 4.65
C LEU A 274 28.31 -4.93 4.14
N ALA A 275 28.06 -5.38 2.91
CA ALA A 275 28.97 -6.24 2.18
C ALA A 275 30.02 -5.38 1.48
N THR A 276 31.29 -5.58 1.84
CA THR A 276 32.43 -4.84 1.29
C THR A 276 33.26 -5.72 0.36
N ASN A 277 34.18 -5.11 -0.39
CA ASN A 277 35.10 -5.80 -1.28
C ASN A 277 36.32 -6.39 -0.57
N THR A 278 36.69 -5.86 0.60
CA THR A 278 37.91 -6.28 1.33
C THR A 278 37.64 -6.41 2.82
N GLU A 279 38.36 -7.33 3.48
CA GLU A 279 38.30 -7.51 4.93
C GLU A 279 38.73 -6.23 5.68
N GLN A 280 39.72 -5.49 5.16
CA GLN A 280 40.12 -4.21 5.76
C GLN A 280 39.00 -3.16 5.72
N ALA A 281 38.27 -3.06 4.61
CA ALA A 281 37.13 -2.15 4.50
C ALA A 281 36.02 -2.55 5.48
N ALA A 282 35.75 -3.84 5.66
CA ALA A 282 34.80 -4.34 6.66
C ALA A 282 35.22 -3.97 8.08
N VAL A 283 36.49 -4.20 8.45
CA VAL A 283 37.03 -3.86 9.79
C VAL A 283 36.91 -2.36 10.07
N ASN A 284 37.35 -1.51 9.13
CA ASN A 284 37.27 -0.06 9.30
C ASN A 284 35.81 0.41 9.42
N THR A 285 34.93 -0.16 8.60
CA THR A 285 33.51 0.19 8.64
C THR A 285 32.84 -0.28 9.93
N GLN A 286 33.20 -1.46 10.44
CA GLN A 286 32.70 -1.96 11.72
C GLN A 286 33.04 -0.99 12.86
N SER A 287 34.27 -0.48 12.90
CA SER A 287 34.70 0.54 13.89
C SER A 287 33.93 1.86 13.73
N MET A 288 33.68 2.31 12.50
CA MET A 288 32.85 3.51 12.25
C MET A 288 31.41 3.30 12.73
N LEU A 289 30.82 2.12 12.50
CA LEU A 289 29.49 1.78 12.98
C LEU A 289 29.41 1.76 14.51
N GLU A 290 30.45 1.27 15.19
CA GLU A 290 30.54 1.34 16.66
C GLU A 290 30.51 2.79 17.15
N MET A 291 31.34 3.66 16.56
CA MET A 291 31.39 5.08 16.92
C MET A 291 30.02 5.77 16.71
N LEU A 292 29.42 5.60 15.52
CA LEU A 292 28.14 6.21 15.16
C LEU A 292 27.00 5.71 16.06
N GLN A 293 26.92 4.40 16.29
CA GLN A 293 25.90 3.81 17.15
C GLN A 293 26.04 4.25 18.61
N ARG A 294 27.29 4.41 19.09
CA ARG A 294 27.56 4.84 20.46
C ARG A 294 27.02 6.24 20.76
N SER A 295 27.11 7.15 19.80
CA SER A 295 26.55 8.51 19.89
C SER A 295 25.04 8.56 19.66
N GLU A 296 24.48 7.61 18.92
CA GLU A 296 23.06 7.60 18.56
C GLU A 296 22.19 6.99 19.66
N VAL A 297 22.51 5.77 20.10
CA VAL A 297 21.69 4.99 21.05
C VAL A 297 22.49 4.30 22.15
N SER A 298 23.80 4.54 22.24
CA SER A 298 24.74 3.80 23.09
C SER A 298 24.90 2.33 22.69
N ASN A 299 23.86 1.52 22.87
CA ASN A 299 23.74 0.13 22.44
C ASN A 299 22.25 -0.21 22.23
N PRO A 300 21.91 -1.13 21.31
CA PRO A 300 20.53 -1.39 20.91
C PRO A 300 19.76 -2.27 21.92
N PRO A 301 18.41 -2.28 21.89
CA PRO A 301 17.58 -3.02 22.83
C PRO A 301 17.77 -4.55 22.72
N ALA A 302 17.86 -5.22 23.87
CA ALA A 302 18.24 -6.63 23.90
C ALA A 302 17.10 -7.63 23.67
N TYR A 303 15.89 -7.34 24.18
CA TYR A 303 14.83 -8.35 24.30
C TYR A 303 14.40 -8.94 22.97
N GLY A 304 13.99 -8.10 22.01
CA GLY A 304 13.60 -8.56 20.69
C GLY A 304 14.74 -9.22 19.90
N ALA A 305 15.99 -8.76 20.07
CA ALA A 305 17.15 -9.39 19.44
C ALA A 305 17.45 -10.79 20.01
N LYS A 306 17.25 -10.99 21.32
CA LYS A 306 17.34 -12.32 21.95
C LYS A 306 16.26 -13.26 21.40
N ILE A 307 15.02 -12.79 21.24
CA ILE A 307 13.93 -13.57 20.63
C ILE A 307 14.31 -13.99 19.20
N ALA A 308 14.66 -13.01 18.37
CA ALA A 308 15.02 -13.26 16.99
C ALA A 308 16.23 -14.21 16.88
N ASN A 309 17.25 -14.02 17.71
CA ASN A 309 18.41 -14.91 17.78
C ASN A 309 18.02 -16.34 18.14
N THR A 310 17.24 -16.52 19.22
CA THR A 310 16.79 -17.84 19.67
C THR A 310 16.04 -18.59 18.58
N ILE A 311 15.23 -17.89 17.77
CA ILE A 311 14.55 -18.48 16.62
C ILE A 311 15.57 -18.87 15.53
N LEU A 312 16.40 -17.93 15.10
CA LEU A 312 17.30 -18.13 13.97
C LEU A 312 18.39 -19.18 14.28
N SER A 313 18.91 -19.22 15.50
CA SER A 313 19.98 -20.14 15.89
C SER A 313 19.51 -21.57 16.19
N SER A 314 18.20 -21.81 16.23
CA SER A 314 17.62 -23.13 16.52
C SER A 314 16.97 -23.71 15.28
N THR A 315 17.44 -24.87 14.80
CA THR A 315 16.85 -25.55 13.63
C THR A 315 15.34 -25.76 13.80
N THR A 316 14.91 -26.19 14.99
CA THR A 316 13.49 -26.46 15.28
C THR A 316 12.65 -25.18 15.31
N LEU A 317 13.12 -24.12 15.97
CA LEU A 317 12.36 -22.87 16.02
C LEU A 317 12.39 -22.11 14.69
N ARG A 318 13.48 -22.21 13.94
CA ARG A 318 13.60 -21.66 12.59
C ARG A 318 12.62 -22.32 11.64
N GLN A 319 12.45 -23.64 11.72
CA GLN A 319 11.43 -24.35 10.96
C GLN A 319 10.01 -23.91 11.36
N ALA A 320 9.72 -23.84 12.67
CA ALA A 320 8.42 -23.34 13.13
C ALA A 320 8.15 -21.89 12.66
N TRP A 321 9.19 -21.06 12.59
CA TRP A 321 9.07 -19.71 12.05
C TRP A 321 8.80 -19.71 10.55
N TYR A 322 9.41 -20.62 9.76
CA TYR A 322 9.06 -20.78 8.35
C TYR A 322 7.59 -21.19 8.16
N ASP A 323 7.07 -22.08 9.01
CA ASP A 323 5.65 -22.45 8.98
C ASP A 323 4.74 -21.24 9.30
N ASP A 324 5.16 -20.38 10.24
CA ASP A 324 4.48 -19.13 10.54
C ASP A 324 4.48 -18.16 9.35
N LEU A 325 5.60 -18.04 8.61
CA LEU A 325 5.71 -17.21 7.41
C LEU A 325 4.78 -17.69 6.29
N ILE A 326 4.72 -19.01 6.07
CA ILE A 326 3.80 -19.63 5.10
C ILE A 326 2.35 -19.30 5.50
N THR A 327 2.01 -19.48 6.78
CA THR A 327 0.67 -19.14 7.30
C THR A 327 0.30 -17.68 7.01
N MET A 328 1.20 -16.73 7.26
CA MET A 328 0.94 -15.31 7.01
C MET A 328 0.81 -15.01 5.53
N SER A 329 1.76 -15.46 4.72
CA SER A 329 1.81 -15.17 3.27
C SER A 329 0.63 -15.80 2.52
N ASP A 330 0.25 -17.03 2.86
CA ASP A 330 -0.91 -17.70 2.25
C ASP A 330 -2.23 -17.01 2.59
N ARG A 331 -2.38 -16.52 3.83
CA ARG A 331 -3.58 -15.75 4.19
C ARG A 331 -3.66 -14.44 3.40
N ILE A 332 -2.56 -13.71 3.26
CA ILE A 332 -2.53 -12.47 2.47
C ILE A 332 -2.86 -12.77 1.01
N ARG A 333 -2.29 -13.83 0.42
CA ARG A 333 -2.59 -14.25 -0.95
C ARG A 333 -4.06 -14.64 -1.13
N SER A 334 -4.62 -15.37 -0.16
CA SER A 334 -6.04 -15.73 -0.12
C SER A 334 -6.94 -14.50 -0.10
N MET A 335 -6.66 -13.53 0.79
CA MET A 335 -7.47 -12.30 0.89
C MET A 335 -7.37 -11.40 -0.33
N ARG A 336 -6.19 -11.34 -0.95
CA ARG A 336 -5.97 -10.66 -2.22
C ARG A 336 -6.81 -11.29 -3.34
N LYS A 337 -6.82 -12.63 -3.43
CA LYS A 337 -7.67 -13.35 -4.38
C LYS A 337 -9.16 -13.13 -4.09
N ALA A 338 -9.58 -13.22 -2.83
CA ALA A 338 -10.96 -13.02 -2.43
C ALA A 338 -11.47 -11.61 -2.77
N LEU A 339 -10.66 -10.58 -2.52
CA LEU A 339 -10.97 -9.20 -2.92
C LEU A 339 -11.12 -9.09 -4.44
N TYR A 340 -10.17 -9.64 -5.21
CA TYR A 340 -10.22 -9.65 -6.67
C TYR A 340 -11.47 -10.37 -7.20
N ASP A 341 -11.72 -11.60 -6.76
CA ASP A 341 -12.85 -12.41 -7.22
C ASP A 341 -14.18 -11.69 -6.97
N LYS A 342 -14.32 -11.03 -5.80
CA LYS A 342 -15.54 -10.30 -5.43
C LYS A 342 -15.70 -9.01 -6.23
N LEU A 343 -14.63 -8.27 -6.50
CA LEU A 343 -14.67 -7.07 -7.35
C LEU A 343 -15.12 -7.42 -8.76
N VAL A 344 -14.60 -8.52 -9.32
CA VAL A 344 -15.02 -9.03 -10.63
C VAL A 344 -16.48 -9.49 -10.61
N ALA A 345 -16.88 -10.28 -9.60
CA ALA A 345 -18.24 -10.80 -9.49
C ALA A 345 -19.31 -9.71 -9.29
N THR A 346 -18.94 -8.58 -8.67
CA THR A 346 -19.82 -7.42 -8.46
C THR A 346 -19.86 -6.44 -9.63
N GLY A 347 -19.07 -6.67 -10.68
CA GLY A 347 -19.03 -5.79 -11.85
C GLY A 347 -18.33 -4.45 -11.59
N ALA A 348 -17.43 -4.39 -10.60
CA ALA A 348 -16.69 -3.18 -10.25
C ALA A 348 -16.01 -2.58 -11.49
N PRO A 349 -16.18 -1.27 -11.79
CA PRO A 349 -15.63 -0.65 -13.00
C PRO A 349 -14.11 -0.83 -13.15
N GLY A 350 -13.66 -1.17 -14.37
CA GLY A 350 -12.25 -1.34 -14.72
C GLY A 350 -11.68 -2.73 -14.41
N SER A 351 -10.38 -2.91 -14.69
CA SER A 351 -9.67 -4.18 -14.42
C SER A 351 -9.03 -4.20 -13.04
N TRP A 352 -9.20 -5.30 -12.32
CA TRP A 352 -8.64 -5.51 -10.98
C TRP A 352 -7.50 -6.54 -10.95
N GLU A 353 -7.06 -7.02 -12.11
CA GLU A 353 -6.03 -8.08 -12.22
C GLU A 353 -4.69 -7.71 -11.58
N HIS A 354 -4.36 -6.43 -11.55
CA HIS A 354 -3.16 -5.93 -10.87
C HIS A 354 -3.12 -6.35 -9.39
N LEU A 355 -4.27 -6.49 -8.72
CA LEU A 355 -4.31 -6.93 -7.32
C LEU A 355 -3.70 -8.30 -7.13
N ILE A 356 -3.90 -9.25 -8.04
CA ILE A 356 -3.35 -10.61 -7.95
C ILE A 356 -1.92 -10.73 -8.50
N ARG A 357 -1.46 -9.74 -9.29
CA ARG A 357 -0.03 -9.63 -9.67
C ARG A 357 0.83 -9.04 -8.56
N GLN A 358 0.25 -8.13 -7.76
CA GLN A 358 0.90 -7.55 -6.60
C GLN A 358 1.18 -8.59 -5.51
N SER A 359 2.24 -8.34 -4.75
CA SER A 359 2.77 -9.19 -3.69
C SER A 359 2.77 -8.46 -2.34
N GLY A 360 3.08 -9.17 -1.26
CA GLY A 360 3.23 -8.59 0.07
C GLY A 360 1.93 -8.10 0.73
N MET A 361 2.10 -7.39 1.86
CA MET A 361 1.00 -6.96 2.74
C MET A 361 0.14 -5.85 2.15
N PHE A 362 0.67 -5.06 1.21
CA PHE A 362 -0.01 -3.89 0.69
C PHE A 362 -0.63 -4.16 -0.68
N GLY A 363 -1.76 -3.52 -0.95
CA GLY A 363 -2.38 -3.48 -2.27
C GLY A 363 -2.57 -2.03 -2.68
N PHE A 364 -2.27 -1.72 -3.94
CA PHE A 364 -2.46 -0.39 -4.50
C PHE A 364 -3.62 -0.44 -5.48
N LEU A 365 -4.75 0.15 -5.08
CA LEU A 365 -6.03 -0.01 -5.78
C LEU A 365 -6.15 0.88 -7.02
N GLY A 366 -5.45 2.01 -7.05
CA GLY A 366 -5.57 3.02 -8.11
C GLY A 366 -6.88 3.82 -8.04
N LEU A 367 -7.49 3.92 -6.85
CA LEU A 367 -8.69 4.74 -6.64
C LEU A 367 -8.32 6.23 -6.63
N SER A 368 -9.20 7.08 -7.17
CA SER A 368 -9.00 8.53 -7.11
C SER A 368 -9.10 9.04 -5.67
N PRO A 369 -8.43 10.17 -5.33
CA PRO A 369 -8.52 10.76 -3.99
C PRO A 369 -9.96 11.04 -3.53
N SER A 370 -10.85 11.42 -4.46
CA SER A 370 -12.27 11.65 -4.17
C SER A 370 -13.01 10.38 -3.74
N VAL A 371 -12.70 9.23 -4.36
CA VAL A 371 -13.27 7.93 -3.98
C VAL A 371 -12.72 7.52 -2.62
N VAL A 372 -11.41 7.68 -2.38
CA VAL A 372 -10.79 7.37 -1.08
C VAL A 372 -11.43 8.20 0.04
N LEU A 373 -11.63 9.49 -0.18
CA LEU A 373 -12.29 10.39 0.77
C LEU A 373 -13.72 9.92 1.09
N ARG A 374 -14.50 9.58 0.06
CA ARG A 374 -15.87 9.08 0.22
C ARG A 374 -15.91 7.76 1.00
N LEU A 375 -15.02 6.82 0.69
CA LEU A 375 -14.89 5.56 1.41
C LEU A 375 -14.61 5.77 2.90
N ARG A 376 -13.80 6.80 3.22
CA ARG A 376 -13.55 7.19 4.61
C ARG A 376 -14.79 7.81 5.27
N GLU A 377 -15.37 8.84 4.67
CA GLU A 377 -16.41 9.67 5.30
C GLU A 377 -17.79 9.00 5.35
N GLN A 378 -18.18 8.27 4.31
CA GLN A 378 -19.51 7.67 4.20
C GLN A 378 -19.54 6.21 4.62
N TYR A 379 -18.41 5.50 4.50
CA TYR A 379 -18.35 4.05 4.68
C TYR A 379 -17.39 3.59 5.77
N HIS A 380 -16.73 4.54 6.47
CA HIS A 380 -15.82 4.30 7.58
C HIS A 380 -14.63 3.41 7.23
N ILE A 381 -14.17 3.47 5.97
CA ILE A 381 -13.01 2.71 5.50
C ILE A 381 -11.79 3.61 5.45
N TYR A 382 -10.82 3.30 6.32
CA TYR A 382 -9.60 4.07 6.46
C TYR A 382 -8.47 3.41 5.64
N MET A 383 -8.06 4.08 4.57
CA MET A 383 -6.90 3.70 3.73
C MET A 383 -6.02 4.92 3.47
N ALA A 384 -4.82 4.72 2.92
CA ALA A 384 -3.96 5.86 2.58
C ALA A 384 -4.57 6.67 1.42
N ASP A 385 -4.32 7.99 1.40
CA ASP A 385 -4.92 8.92 0.42
C ASP A 385 -4.56 8.58 -1.04
N ASN A 386 -3.44 7.88 -1.25
CA ASN A 386 -3.02 7.38 -2.56
C ASN A 386 -3.70 6.05 -2.95
N SER A 387 -4.69 5.57 -2.21
CA SER A 387 -5.39 4.29 -2.37
C SER A 387 -4.59 3.03 -1.99
N ARG A 388 -3.47 3.17 -1.27
CA ARG A 388 -2.80 2.01 -0.67
C ARG A 388 -3.63 1.46 0.49
N ILE A 389 -3.91 0.16 0.43
CA ILE A 389 -4.51 -0.63 1.50
C ILE A 389 -3.55 -1.66 2.07
N SER A 390 -3.77 -2.03 3.32
CA SER A 390 -3.19 -3.18 3.98
C SER A 390 -4.13 -4.37 3.79
N ILE A 391 -3.76 -5.32 2.92
CA ILE A 391 -4.50 -6.57 2.71
C ILE A 391 -4.61 -7.36 4.01
N ALA A 392 -3.67 -7.15 4.95
CA ALA A 392 -3.74 -7.77 6.26
C ALA A 392 -4.99 -7.39 7.07
N GLY A 393 -5.59 -6.23 6.82
CA GLY A 393 -6.84 -5.82 7.49
C GLY A 393 -8.09 -6.54 6.97
N LEU A 394 -8.00 -7.23 5.83
CA LEU A 394 -9.10 -8.02 5.27
C LEU A 394 -9.15 -9.41 5.89
N ASN A 395 -10.36 -9.92 6.04
CA ASN A 395 -10.68 -11.28 6.47
C ASN A 395 -12.06 -11.72 5.92
N ASP A 396 -12.40 -12.99 6.09
CA ASP A 396 -13.66 -13.57 5.60
C ASP A 396 -14.91 -12.86 6.15
N GLY A 397 -14.81 -12.24 7.33
CA GLY A 397 -15.90 -11.51 7.96
C GLY A 397 -16.12 -10.09 7.42
N ASN A 398 -15.15 -9.48 6.70
CA ASN A 398 -15.26 -8.10 6.24
C ASN A 398 -15.03 -7.88 4.74
N VAL A 399 -14.44 -8.83 4.01
CA VAL A 399 -14.06 -8.66 2.61
C VAL A 399 -15.27 -8.43 1.69
N ASP A 400 -16.42 -9.02 2.01
CA ASP A 400 -17.67 -8.82 1.28
C ASP A 400 -18.22 -7.40 1.39
N ASP A 401 -18.40 -6.93 2.63
CA ASP A 401 -18.88 -5.58 2.89
C ASP A 401 -17.92 -4.52 2.33
N TYR A 402 -16.62 -4.76 2.48
CA TYR A 402 -15.59 -3.89 1.91
C TYR A 402 -15.69 -3.79 0.39
N THR A 403 -15.81 -4.92 -0.31
CA THR A 403 -15.92 -4.95 -1.77
C THR A 403 -17.15 -4.19 -2.24
N ARG A 404 -18.30 -4.44 -1.61
CA ARG A 404 -19.55 -3.72 -1.90
C ARG A 404 -19.39 -2.20 -1.76
N LYS A 405 -18.73 -1.75 -0.69
CA LYS A 405 -18.48 -0.32 -0.43
C LYS A 405 -17.54 0.30 -1.47
N ILE A 406 -16.52 -0.43 -1.93
CA ILE A 406 -15.67 0.03 -3.06
C ILE A 406 -16.53 0.29 -4.30
N VAL A 407 -17.37 -0.69 -4.68
CA VAL A 407 -18.22 -0.57 -5.88
C VAL A 407 -19.11 0.67 -5.81
N LEU A 408 -19.85 0.83 -4.70
CA LEU A 408 -20.70 2.00 -4.47
C LEU A 408 -19.91 3.32 -4.52
N GLY A 409 -18.71 3.34 -3.91
CA GLY A 409 -17.83 4.51 -3.91
C GLY A 409 -17.36 4.87 -5.32
N THR A 410 -17.08 3.88 -6.17
CA THR A 410 -16.63 4.08 -7.55
C THR A 410 -17.76 4.45 -8.53
N GLU A 411 -18.93 3.83 -8.42
CA GLU A 411 -20.09 4.11 -9.29
C GLU A 411 -20.61 5.53 -9.08
N THR A 412 -20.73 5.96 -7.83
CA THR A 412 -21.21 7.33 -7.52
C THR A 412 -20.23 8.39 -8.01
N ALA A 413 -18.92 8.14 -7.92
CA ALA A 413 -17.90 9.05 -8.43
C ALA A 413 -17.88 9.12 -9.97
N PHE A 414 -18.23 8.02 -10.65
CA PHE A 414 -18.39 8.02 -12.11
C PHE A 414 -19.57 8.90 -12.56
N LEU A 415 -20.66 8.90 -11.79
CA LEU A 415 -21.81 9.78 -12.03
C LEU A 415 -21.47 11.25 -11.75
N ASP A 416 -20.75 11.53 -10.66
CA ASP A 416 -20.34 12.90 -10.30
C ASP A 416 -19.26 13.47 -11.26
N GLY A 417 -18.34 12.62 -11.75
CA GLY A 417 -17.23 13.00 -12.64
C GLY A 417 -17.68 13.41 -14.05
N ARG A 418 -18.72 12.76 -14.59
CA ARG A 418 -19.34 13.20 -15.86
C ARG A 418 -20.02 14.56 -15.77
N GLY A 419 -20.41 15.00 -14.58
CA GLY A 419 -20.90 16.38 -14.36
C GLY A 419 -19.80 17.45 -14.52
N ASN A 420 -18.52 17.07 -14.42
CA ASN A 420 -17.38 18.01 -14.44
C ASN A 420 -16.50 17.92 -15.70
N GLU A 421 -16.45 16.78 -16.41
CA GLU A 421 -15.64 16.60 -17.62
C GLU A 421 -16.21 17.26 -18.89
N GLU A 422 -17.50 17.62 -18.93
CA GLU A 422 -18.10 18.36 -20.06
C GLU A 422 -17.67 19.85 -20.14
N SER A 423 -16.79 20.32 -19.25
CA SER A 423 -16.29 21.71 -19.27
C SER A 423 -15.11 21.97 -20.22
N LYS A 424 -14.63 20.97 -20.99
CA LYS A 424 -13.43 21.12 -21.85
C LYS A 424 -13.61 20.85 -23.35
N THR A 425 -14.82 20.59 -23.85
CA THR A 425 -15.07 20.56 -25.30
C THR A 425 -16.25 21.48 -25.62
N GLY A 426 -16.00 22.53 -26.41
CA GLY A 426 -16.90 23.66 -26.62
C GLY A 426 -18.13 23.38 -27.48
N ILE A 427 -18.99 22.43 -27.09
CA ILE A 427 -20.34 22.27 -27.63
C ILE A 427 -21.27 22.06 -26.43
N THR A 428 -22.09 23.08 -26.14
CA THR A 428 -22.97 23.11 -24.96
C THR A 428 -24.35 22.58 -25.31
N ASN A 429 -24.65 21.35 -24.90
CA ASN A 429 -26.03 20.96 -24.60
C ASN A 429 -26.08 20.74 -23.09
N ARG A 430 -26.85 21.56 -22.37
CA ARG A 430 -26.83 21.56 -20.90
C ARG A 430 -27.70 20.40 -20.41
N VAL A 431 -27.09 19.28 -20.04
CA VAL A 431 -27.79 18.14 -19.46
C VAL A 431 -27.92 18.31 -17.95
N ILE A 432 -29.14 18.31 -17.42
CA ILE A 432 -29.45 18.42 -16.00
C ILE A 432 -30.23 17.18 -15.59
N VAL A 433 -29.72 16.43 -14.61
CA VAL A 433 -30.46 15.32 -13.97
C VAL A 433 -30.83 15.72 -12.55
N ALA A 434 -32.11 15.67 -12.22
CA ALA A 434 -32.62 15.98 -10.88
C ALA A 434 -33.66 14.96 -10.44
N GLU A 435 -33.75 14.69 -9.13
CA GLU A 435 -34.90 13.98 -8.56
C GLU A 435 -36.16 14.83 -8.81
N ALA A 436 -37.17 14.23 -9.42
CA ALA A 436 -38.45 14.88 -9.63
C ALA A 436 -39.14 15.11 -8.29
N ALA A 437 -39.72 16.28 -8.10
CA ALA A 437 -40.59 16.48 -6.94
C ALA A 437 -41.80 15.53 -7.03
N ARG A 438 -42.30 15.03 -5.90
CA ARG A 438 -43.38 14.01 -5.89
C ARG A 438 -44.67 14.47 -6.58
N ASN A 439 -44.85 15.77 -6.80
CA ASN A 439 -45.97 16.37 -7.51
C ASN A 439 -45.72 16.57 -9.03
N GLU A 440 -44.52 16.31 -9.55
CA GLU A 440 -44.15 16.46 -10.98
C GLU A 440 -44.53 15.22 -11.81
N THR A 441 -45.78 14.76 -11.66
CA THR A 441 -46.31 13.58 -12.37
C THR A 441 -46.41 13.80 -13.88
N GLU A 442 -46.70 15.02 -14.30
CA GLU A 442 -46.85 15.39 -15.71
C GLU A 442 -45.49 15.46 -16.43
N GLU A 443 -44.46 16.02 -15.79
CA GLU A 443 -43.08 15.99 -16.31
C GLU A 443 -42.52 14.56 -16.36
N GLY A 444 -42.81 13.74 -15.35
CA GLY A 444 -42.50 12.31 -15.35
C GLY A 444 -43.13 11.55 -16.52
N LEU A 445 -44.36 11.90 -16.88
CA LEU A 445 -45.08 11.29 -18.00
C LEU A 445 -44.49 11.71 -19.34
N GLU A 446 -44.21 13.01 -19.54
CA GLU A 446 -43.56 13.49 -20.76
C GLU A 446 -42.17 12.86 -20.95
N ALA A 447 -41.42 12.66 -19.87
CA ALA A 447 -40.13 11.98 -19.88
C ALA A 447 -40.22 10.50 -20.28
N SER A 448 -41.21 9.80 -19.74
CA SER A 448 -41.49 8.41 -20.13
C SER A 448 -41.97 8.30 -21.57
N ILE A 449 -42.78 9.25 -22.05
CA ILE A 449 -43.21 9.28 -23.46
C ILE A 449 -42.01 9.51 -24.37
N ALA A 450 -41.14 10.48 -24.05
CA ALA A 450 -39.92 10.75 -24.81
C ALA A 450 -38.97 9.54 -24.86
N GLY A 451 -38.76 8.86 -23.73
CA GLY A 451 -37.88 7.69 -23.64
C GLY A 451 -38.41 6.41 -24.31
N PHE A 452 -39.73 6.31 -24.55
CA PHE A 452 -40.37 5.12 -25.15
C PHE A 452 -41.05 5.41 -26.50
N GLN A 453 -40.79 6.56 -27.12
CA GLN A 453 -41.39 6.98 -28.40
C GLN A 453 -41.25 5.93 -29.51
N ASP A 454 -40.16 5.16 -29.52
CA ASP A 454 -39.87 4.13 -30.53
C ASP A 454 -40.37 2.72 -30.15
N ASN A 455 -40.90 2.51 -28.93
CA ASN A 455 -41.22 1.18 -28.37
C ASN A 455 -42.72 0.86 -28.25
N GLY A 456 -43.60 1.66 -28.87
CA GLY A 456 -45.01 1.30 -29.12
C GLY A 456 -45.91 1.14 -27.88
N ARG A 457 -45.57 1.72 -26.73
CA ARG A 457 -46.42 1.68 -25.52
C ARG A 457 -47.47 2.81 -25.57
N SER A 458 -48.69 2.51 -25.14
CA SER A 458 -49.77 3.51 -25.13
C SER A 458 -49.55 4.56 -24.04
N ARG A 459 -50.04 5.77 -24.27
CA ARG A 459 -49.93 6.90 -23.34
C ARG A 459 -50.59 6.59 -22.00
N GLU A 460 -51.69 5.85 -22.00
CA GLU A 460 -52.42 5.44 -20.80
C GLU A 460 -51.57 4.52 -19.91
N LEU A 461 -50.80 3.61 -20.51
CA LEU A 461 -49.91 2.71 -19.77
C LEU A 461 -48.74 3.47 -19.13
N LEU A 462 -48.16 4.43 -19.86
CA LEU A 462 -47.07 5.27 -19.34
C LEU A 462 -47.56 6.20 -18.22
N ASP A 463 -48.76 6.78 -18.34
CA ASP A 463 -49.38 7.58 -17.26
C ASP A 463 -49.62 6.74 -16.00
N ALA A 464 -50.17 5.54 -16.15
CA ALA A 464 -50.39 4.63 -15.03
C ALA A 464 -49.07 4.27 -14.30
N LEU A 465 -48.00 3.97 -15.05
CA LEU A 465 -46.70 3.62 -14.47
C LEU A 465 -46.05 4.82 -13.75
N THR A 466 -46.07 6.01 -14.35
CA THR A 466 -45.52 7.22 -13.73
C THR A 466 -46.25 7.58 -12.43
N ARG A 467 -47.58 7.44 -12.39
CA ARG A 467 -48.37 7.66 -11.16
C ARG A 467 -48.01 6.65 -10.07
N ILE A 468 -47.78 5.39 -10.42
CA ILE A 468 -47.34 4.37 -9.43
C ILE A 468 -45.96 4.72 -8.85
N VAL A 469 -45.02 5.12 -9.70
CA VAL A 469 -43.64 5.47 -9.28
C VAL A 469 -43.65 6.68 -8.33
N THR A 470 -44.41 7.72 -8.66
CA THR A 470 -44.46 8.98 -7.89
C THR A 470 -45.27 8.88 -6.59
N THR A 471 -46.13 7.86 -6.44
CA THR A 471 -46.95 7.65 -5.23
C THR A 471 -46.32 6.70 -4.21
N LYS A 472 -45.32 5.92 -4.62
CA LYS A 472 -44.62 4.98 -3.74
C LYS A 472 -43.55 5.68 -2.91
N GLU A 473 -43.59 5.51 -1.60
CA GLU A 473 -42.64 6.19 -0.71
C GLU A 473 -41.19 5.69 -0.85
N ASP A 474 -41.03 4.45 -1.30
CA ASP A 474 -39.76 3.71 -1.48
C ASP A 474 -39.18 3.83 -2.89
N THR A 475 -39.82 4.63 -3.75
CA THR A 475 -39.42 4.79 -5.15
C THR A 475 -39.07 6.25 -5.44
N ARG A 476 -37.95 6.47 -6.15
CA ARG A 476 -37.43 7.78 -6.53
C ARG A 476 -37.44 7.92 -8.05
N LEU A 477 -37.97 9.02 -8.56
CA LEU A 477 -38.00 9.34 -10.00
C LEU A 477 -36.94 10.42 -10.29
N TYR A 478 -36.12 10.20 -11.31
CA TYR A 478 -35.13 11.16 -11.79
C TYR A 478 -35.46 11.59 -13.22
N LEU A 479 -35.38 12.88 -13.50
CA LEU A 479 -35.62 13.47 -14.82
C LEU A 479 -34.30 13.98 -15.41
N ALA A 480 -34.04 13.63 -16.67
CA ALA A 480 -32.97 14.21 -17.46
C ALA A 480 -33.54 15.30 -18.38
N LYS A 481 -33.00 16.52 -18.30
CA LYS A 481 -33.35 17.65 -19.16
C LYS A 481 -32.13 18.03 -20.00
N ILE A 482 -32.31 18.21 -21.31
CA ILE A 482 -31.31 18.78 -22.23
C ILE A 482 -31.82 20.16 -22.65
N ASP A 483 -31.07 21.22 -22.37
CA ASP A 483 -31.46 22.61 -22.65
C ASP A 483 -32.87 22.97 -22.11
N ASN A 484 -33.13 22.57 -20.85
CA ASN A 484 -34.42 22.68 -20.17
C ASN A 484 -35.59 21.90 -20.80
N ARG A 485 -35.36 21.03 -21.79
CA ARG A 485 -36.37 20.10 -22.31
C ARG A 485 -36.16 18.70 -21.78
N ILE A 486 -37.23 18.05 -21.37
CA ILE A 486 -37.18 16.69 -20.85
C ILE A 486 -36.74 15.72 -21.95
N ALA A 487 -35.69 14.94 -21.66
CA ALA A 487 -35.07 14.00 -22.58
C ALA A 487 -35.20 12.53 -22.14
N GLY A 488 -35.55 12.27 -20.88
CA GLY A 488 -35.78 10.91 -20.37
C GLY A 488 -35.94 10.86 -18.85
N ASN A 489 -36.23 9.66 -18.32
CA ASN A 489 -36.36 9.44 -16.87
C ASN A 489 -35.82 8.09 -16.39
N HIS A 490 -35.49 8.02 -15.11
CA HIS A 490 -35.04 6.79 -14.44
C HIS A 490 -35.73 6.63 -13.08
N CYS A 491 -36.00 5.40 -12.66
CA CYS A 491 -36.61 5.11 -11.35
C CYS A 491 -35.71 4.17 -10.53
N SER A 492 -35.49 4.51 -9.27
CA SER A 492 -34.81 3.65 -8.28
C SER A 492 -35.79 3.23 -7.19
N CYS A 493 -35.69 1.99 -6.69
CA CYS A 493 -36.50 1.47 -5.60
C CYS A 493 -35.62 0.89 -4.48
N ASP A 494 -35.87 1.31 -3.24
CA ASP A 494 -35.17 0.82 -2.04
C ASP A 494 -35.74 -0.53 -1.60
N TYR A 495 -35.33 -1.63 -2.23
CA TYR A 495 -35.58 -2.98 -1.72
C TYR A 495 -34.27 -3.71 -1.41
N ALA A 496 -33.97 -3.81 -0.12
CA ALA A 496 -33.11 -4.84 0.43
C ALA A 496 -33.75 -6.22 0.17
N ASN A 497 -32.95 -7.20 -0.27
CA ASN A 497 -33.31 -8.60 -0.54
C ASN A 497 -34.27 -8.85 -1.72
N THR A 498 -33.74 -9.11 -2.92
CA THR A 498 -34.13 -10.30 -3.70
C THR A 498 -33.05 -10.69 -4.71
N ASN A 499 -32.69 -11.98 -4.70
CA ASN A 499 -31.89 -12.67 -5.72
C ASN A 499 -32.60 -12.63 -7.08
N TRP A 500 -32.11 -11.83 -8.02
CA TRP A 500 -32.38 -12.00 -9.46
C TRP A 500 -31.09 -11.81 -10.24
N GLY A 501 -30.41 -12.93 -10.53
CA GLY A 501 -29.23 -12.94 -11.39
C GLY A 501 -29.59 -12.57 -12.83
N SER A 502 -28.71 -11.81 -13.48
CA SER A 502 -28.71 -11.66 -14.93
C SER A 502 -27.29 -11.93 -15.47
N THR A 503 -27.22 -12.89 -16.38
CA THR A 503 -26.02 -13.32 -17.10
C THR A 503 -25.71 -12.37 -18.25
N TRP A 504 -24.50 -11.82 -18.29
CA TRP A 504 -23.99 -11.06 -19.44
C TRP A 504 -23.13 -11.95 -20.36
N LYS A 505 -23.36 -11.87 -21.67
CA LYS A 505 -22.42 -12.35 -22.71
C LYS A 505 -21.87 -11.13 -23.48
N PRO A 506 -20.57 -11.11 -23.83
CA PRO A 506 -19.97 -9.98 -24.54
C PRO A 506 -20.27 -10.05 -26.06
N LEU A 507 -20.50 -8.90 -26.69
CA LEU A 507 -20.38 -8.71 -28.14
C LEU A 507 -19.08 -7.94 -28.44
N SER A 508 -18.37 -8.39 -29.47
CA SER A 508 -17.07 -7.91 -29.94
C SER A 508 -17.18 -6.66 -30.82
N PRO A 509 -16.06 -5.95 -31.07
CA PRO A 509 -16.06 -4.55 -31.49
C PRO A 509 -16.09 -4.40 -33.01
N GLU A 510 -16.95 -3.53 -33.54
CA GLU A 510 -16.75 -2.81 -34.80
C GLU A 510 -17.84 -1.75 -34.99
N SER A 511 -17.43 -0.60 -35.51
CA SER A 511 -18.18 0.61 -35.92
C SER A 511 -18.38 1.73 -34.87
N GLU A 512 -17.70 2.83 -35.17
CA GLU A 512 -17.85 4.17 -34.61
C GLU A 512 -19.25 4.74 -34.88
N VAL A 513 -19.85 5.38 -33.86
CA VAL A 513 -20.24 6.81 -33.82
C VAL A 513 -21.25 6.96 -32.68
N GLY A 514 -20.93 7.90 -31.78
CA GLY A 514 -21.55 8.08 -30.48
C GLY A 514 -23.02 8.48 -30.47
N VAL A 515 -23.55 8.48 -29.24
CA VAL A 515 -24.90 8.90 -28.85
C VAL A 515 -25.99 7.89 -29.22
N ARG A 516 -25.90 6.66 -28.70
CA ARG A 516 -27.06 5.73 -28.61
C ARG A 516 -27.00 4.68 -27.49
N GLU A 517 -25.94 4.62 -26.68
CA GLU A 517 -25.73 3.57 -25.67
C GLU A 517 -26.04 3.98 -24.21
N ILE A 518 -26.89 4.98 -23.97
CA ILE A 518 -27.25 5.38 -22.59
C ILE A 518 -28.53 4.64 -22.09
N TRP A 519 -29.31 3.98 -22.96
CA TRP A 519 -30.69 3.61 -22.59
C TRP A 519 -31.17 2.23 -23.06
N ASN A 520 -30.29 1.22 -23.13
CA ASN A 520 -30.71 -0.18 -23.27
C ASN A 520 -30.19 -1.04 -22.11
N GLY A 521 -30.65 -0.73 -20.90
CA GLY A 521 -30.53 -1.56 -19.69
C GLY A 521 -31.91 -1.74 -19.07
N GLN A 522 -32.26 -2.98 -18.74
CA GLN A 522 -33.61 -3.44 -18.38
C GLN A 522 -34.35 -2.52 -17.37
N ALA A 523 -35.52 -2.01 -17.77
CA ALA A 523 -36.52 -1.52 -16.83
C ALA A 523 -36.90 -2.66 -15.87
N CYS A 524 -37.07 -2.37 -14.58
CA CYS A 524 -37.67 -3.29 -13.61
C CYS A 524 -38.96 -3.89 -14.20
N GLY A 525 -38.90 -5.17 -14.56
CA GLY A 525 -40.03 -5.89 -15.13
C GLY A 525 -41.10 -6.14 -14.07
N TRP A 526 -42.15 -5.34 -14.05
CA TRP A 526 -43.38 -5.66 -13.33
C TRP A 526 -44.11 -6.78 -14.09
N ARG A 527 -43.89 -8.06 -13.71
CA ARG A 527 -44.83 -9.13 -14.06
C ARG A 527 -46.04 -9.02 -13.13
N THR A 528 -47.11 -8.40 -13.60
CA THR A 528 -48.43 -8.55 -12.98
C THR A 528 -48.89 -10.00 -13.13
N ARG A 529 -49.01 -10.75 -12.03
CA ARG A 529 -49.85 -11.95 -11.99
C ARG A 529 -51.29 -11.50 -12.28
N ARG A 530 -51.87 -12.00 -13.37
CA ARG A 530 -53.33 -12.03 -13.53
C ARG A 530 -53.91 -12.88 -12.38
N GLN A 531 -54.94 -12.38 -11.72
CA GLN A 531 -55.97 -13.26 -11.16
C GLN A 531 -56.65 -14.00 -12.31
#